data_AF-A0A2D9YA00-F1
#
_entry.id   AF-A0A2D9YA00-F1
#
_cell.length_a   1.000
_cell.length_b   1.000
_cell.length_c   1.000
_cell.angle_alpha   90.00
_cell.angle_beta   90.00
_cell.angle_gamma   90.00
#
_symmetry.space_group_name_H-M   'P 1'
#
loop_
_entity.id
_entity.type
_entity.pdbx_description
1 polymer ?
#
loop_
_entity_poly.entity_id
_entity_poly.type
_entity_poly.pdbx_seq_one_letter_code
_entity_poly.pdbx_strand_id
1 'polypeptide(L)'
;MSLDLAVFWGNLAAIFGAISIFTTLIFVVIELRKNFEQFRLIREIHLHDVQNQYYLFWSQPKNAELVLKGSKNFNELTDEEKFSFENYVEFRIRFFSFGFNIVDKKLVGAQNSRIKYFFADAGVRSCYEKMNKEGRIPPLWSEVIERAI
;
A
#
# COMPACT_ATOMS: atom_id res chain seq x y z
N MET A 1 -21.56 -4.47 65.48
CA MET A 1 -21.90 -3.21 64.79
C MET A 1 -20.73 -2.60 64.02
N SER A 2 -19.48 -2.64 64.51
CA SER A 2 -18.31 -2.10 63.79
C SER A 2 -17.79 -2.99 62.64
N LEU A 3 -17.91 -4.32 62.78
CA LEU A 3 -17.41 -5.28 61.78
C LEU A 3 -18.25 -5.28 60.49
N ASP A 4 -19.58 -5.23 60.62
CA ASP A 4 -20.51 -5.21 59.47
C ASP A 4 -20.38 -3.92 58.64
N LEU A 5 -20.08 -2.80 59.31
CA LEU A 5 -19.85 -1.52 58.64
C LEU A 5 -18.55 -1.57 57.82
N ALA A 6 -17.48 -2.16 58.36
CA ALA A 6 -16.21 -2.30 57.66
C ALA A 6 -16.32 -3.22 56.44
N VAL A 7 -17.06 -4.33 56.55
CA VAL A 7 -17.35 -5.22 55.43
C VAL A 7 -18.19 -4.53 54.36
N PHE A 8 -19.20 -3.74 54.76
CA PHE A 8 -20.00 -2.93 53.84
C PHE A 8 -19.15 -1.94 53.04
N TRP A 9 -18.29 -1.15 53.72
CA TRP A 9 -17.39 -0.20 53.05
C TRP A 9 -16.35 -0.90 52.16
N GLY A 10 -15.84 -2.06 52.58
CA GLY A 10 -14.93 -2.88 51.75
C GLY A 10 -15.59 -3.37 50.46
N ASN A 11 -16.83 -3.86 50.54
CA ASN A 11 -17.61 -4.27 49.38
C ASN A 11 -17.92 -3.09 48.45
N LEU A 12 -18.27 -1.93 49.03
CA LEU A 12 -18.53 -0.71 48.28
C LEU A 12 -17.27 -0.26 47.51
N ALA A 13 -16.11 -0.26 48.18
CA ALA A 13 -14.83 0.08 47.56
C ALA A 13 -14.45 -0.89 46.44
N ALA A 14 -14.69 -2.20 46.62
CA ALA A 14 -14.46 -3.21 45.59
C ALA A 14 -15.34 -2.98 44.35
N ILE A 15 -16.62 -2.62 44.54
CA ILE A 15 -17.53 -2.28 43.43
C ILE A 15 -17.03 -1.04 42.68
N PHE A 16 -16.64 0.02 43.38
CA PHE A 16 -16.09 1.22 42.75
C PHE A 16 -14.77 0.94 42.01
N GLY A 17 -13.88 0.11 42.58
CA GLY A 17 -12.66 -0.33 41.92
C GLY A 17 -12.94 -1.11 40.63
N ALA A 18 -13.90 -2.03 40.66
CA ALA A 18 -14.32 -2.79 39.49
C ALA A 18 -14.90 -1.89 38.39
N ILE A 19 -15.76 -0.92 38.75
CA ILE A 19 -16.32 0.05 37.81
C ILE A 19 -15.21 0.92 37.19
N SER A 20 -14.23 1.34 37.99
CA SER A 20 -13.09 2.12 37.51
C SER A 20 -12.27 1.34 36.49
N ILE A 21 -11.89 0.10 36.79
CA ILE A 21 -11.16 -0.78 35.85
C ILE A 21 -11.95 -0.96 34.56
N PHE A 22 -13.25 -1.25 34.66
CA PHE A 22 -14.12 -1.45 33.49
C PHE A 22 -14.20 -0.19 32.62
N THR A 23 -14.32 0.98 33.25
CA THR A 23 -14.36 2.27 32.55
C THR A 23 -13.04 2.58 31.84
N THR A 24 -11.91 2.31 32.51
CA THR A 24 -10.57 2.45 31.89
C THR A 24 -10.41 1.51 30.69
N LEU A 25 -10.87 0.26 30.79
CA LEU A 25 -10.82 -0.68 29.67
C LEU A 25 -11.64 -0.19 28.47
N ILE A 26 -12.85 0.33 28.69
CA ILE A 26 -13.67 0.93 27.63
C ILE A 26 -12.91 2.10 26.97
N PHE A 27 -12.31 2.97 27.77
CA PHE A 27 -11.55 4.11 27.27
C PHE A 27 -10.35 3.67 26.41
N VAL A 28 -9.57 2.69 26.86
CA VAL A 28 -8.45 2.12 26.09
C VAL A 28 -8.92 1.56 24.75
N VAL A 29 -10.04 0.84 24.72
CA VAL A 29 -10.60 0.32 23.46
C VAL A 29 -10.99 1.45 22.50
N ILE A 30 -11.57 2.54 23.01
CA ILE A 30 -11.93 3.71 22.21
C ILE A 30 -10.68 4.39 21.64
N GLU A 31 -9.65 4.60 22.45
CA GLU A 31 -8.39 5.20 22.00
C GLU A 31 -7.68 4.33 20.95
N LEU A 32 -7.62 3.02 21.16
CA LEU A 32 -7.05 2.10 20.17
C LEU A 32 -7.77 2.21 18.84
N ARG A 33 -9.10 2.22 18.82
CA ARG A 33 -9.88 2.39 17.59
C ARG A 33 -9.56 3.71 16.89
N LYS A 34 -9.48 4.83 17.63
CA LYS A 34 -9.11 6.13 17.07
C LYS A 34 -7.69 6.12 16.49
N ASN A 35 -6.73 5.54 17.21
CA ASN A 35 -5.36 5.42 16.76
C ASN A 35 -5.26 4.59 15.48
N PHE A 36 -5.97 3.46 15.38
CA PHE A 36 -6.00 2.64 14.17
C PHE A 36 -6.55 3.39 12.95
N GLU A 37 -7.63 4.16 13.12
CA GLU A 37 -8.18 4.98 12.03
C GLU A 37 -7.18 6.07 11.59
N GLN A 38 -6.52 6.74 12.53
CA GLN A 38 -5.47 7.71 12.22
C GLN A 38 -4.29 7.07 11.48
N PHE A 39 -3.82 5.89 11.92
CA PHE A 39 -2.77 5.15 11.23
C PHE A 39 -3.17 4.77 9.79
N ARG A 40 -4.43 4.40 9.57
CA ARG A 40 -4.93 4.11 8.22
C ARG A 40 -4.90 5.35 7.32
N LEU A 41 -5.37 6.50 7.82
CA LEU A 41 -5.33 7.77 7.08
C LEU A 41 -3.90 8.20 6.74
N ILE A 42 -2.98 8.11 7.69
CA ILE A 42 -1.56 8.45 7.47
C ILE A 42 -0.96 7.55 6.39
N ARG A 43 -1.27 6.24 6.42
CA ARG A 43 -0.80 5.30 5.40
C ARG A 43 -1.32 5.66 4.01
N GLU A 44 -2.60 6.02 3.90
CA GLU A 44 -3.21 6.43 2.63
C GLU A 44 -2.56 7.71 2.08
N ILE A 45 -2.40 8.73 2.93
CA ILE A 45 -1.70 9.99 2.56
C ILE A 45 -0.27 9.69 2.10
N HIS A 46 0.46 8.85 2.83
CA HIS A 46 1.83 8.50 2.48
C HIS A 46 1.90 7.74 1.13
N LEU A 47 0.99 6.80 0.89
CA LEU A 47 0.92 6.10 -0.41
C LEU A 47 0.63 7.08 -1.56
N HIS A 48 -0.28 8.03 -1.35
CA HIS A 48 -0.55 9.08 -2.33
C HIS A 48 0.67 9.97 -2.58
N ASP A 49 1.40 10.35 -1.52
CA ASP A 49 2.62 11.15 -1.65
C ASP A 49 3.72 10.40 -2.43
N VAL A 50 3.96 9.13 -2.11
CA VAL A 50 4.92 8.29 -2.86
C VAL A 50 4.52 8.19 -4.33
N GLN A 51 3.22 7.99 -4.63
CA GLN A 51 2.75 7.99 -6.01
C GLN A 51 2.97 9.33 -6.70
N ASN A 52 2.66 10.44 -6.04
CA ASN A 52 2.87 11.78 -6.59
C ASN A 52 4.35 12.06 -6.87
N GLN A 53 5.24 11.75 -5.93
CA GLN A 53 6.69 11.91 -6.11
C GLN A 53 7.21 11.06 -7.28
N TYR A 54 6.72 9.82 -7.40
CA TYR A 54 7.02 8.98 -8.55
C TYR A 54 6.62 9.67 -9.87
N TYR A 55 5.38 10.17 -9.98
CA TYR A 55 4.92 10.83 -11.21
C TYR A 55 5.73 12.10 -11.50
N LEU A 56 5.98 12.93 -10.49
CA LEU A 56 6.77 14.15 -10.63
C LEU A 56 8.17 13.84 -11.14
N PHE A 57 8.86 12.87 -10.52
CA PHE A 57 10.20 12.47 -10.94
C PHE A 57 10.24 11.98 -12.39
N TRP A 58 9.35 11.05 -12.77
CA TRP A 58 9.35 10.46 -14.11
C TRP A 58 8.78 11.38 -15.19
N SER A 59 8.05 12.44 -14.82
CA SER A 59 7.58 13.49 -15.74
C SER A 59 8.64 14.54 -16.08
N GLN A 60 9.79 14.57 -15.39
CA GLN A 60 10.86 15.51 -15.72
C GLN A 60 11.41 15.20 -17.12
N PRO A 61 11.75 16.21 -17.96
CA PRO A 61 12.04 16.01 -19.37
C PRO A 61 13.05 14.89 -19.68
N LYS A 62 14.17 14.85 -18.94
CA LYS A 62 15.21 13.81 -19.10
C LYS A 62 14.70 12.40 -18.76
N ASN A 63 13.93 12.29 -17.69
CA ASN A 63 13.39 11.00 -17.24
C ASN A 63 12.25 10.53 -18.15
N ALA A 64 11.41 11.47 -18.61
CA ALA A 64 10.35 11.21 -19.58
C ALA A 64 10.93 10.73 -20.92
N GLU A 65 12.04 11.31 -21.37
CA GLU A 65 12.75 10.85 -22.57
C GLU A 65 13.21 9.39 -22.42
N LEU A 66 13.82 9.05 -21.28
CA LEU A 66 14.19 7.67 -20.98
C LEU A 66 12.97 6.74 -20.96
N VAL A 67 11.87 7.14 -20.32
CA VAL A 67 10.63 6.35 -20.28
C VAL A 67 10.11 6.11 -21.69
N LEU A 68 10.06 7.13 -22.55
CA LEU A 68 9.60 6.98 -23.93
C LEU A 68 10.53 6.09 -24.76
N LYS A 69 11.85 6.21 -24.58
CA LYS A 69 12.85 5.35 -25.23
C LYS A 69 12.68 3.89 -24.78
N GLY A 70 12.62 3.66 -23.47
CA GLY A 70 12.46 2.34 -22.88
C GLY A 70 11.12 1.68 -23.21
N SER A 71 10.02 2.44 -23.23
CA SER A 71 8.70 1.96 -23.64
C SER A 71 8.68 1.45 -25.09
N LYS A 72 9.41 2.11 -26.00
CA LYS A 72 9.52 1.67 -27.40
C LYS A 72 10.35 0.40 -27.52
N ASN A 73 11.58 0.41 -26.99
CA ASN A 73 12.47 -0.75 -27.04
C ASN A 73 13.42 -0.79 -25.85
N PHE A 74 13.10 -1.64 -24.88
CA PHE A 74 13.92 -1.85 -23.67
C PHE A 74 15.30 -2.46 -23.99
N ASN A 75 15.42 -3.27 -25.03
CA ASN A 75 16.65 -4.00 -25.32
C ASN A 75 17.78 -3.09 -25.82
N GLU A 76 17.42 -1.96 -26.45
CA GLU A 76 18.34 -0.94 -26.99
C GLU A 76 18.85 0.05 -25.92
N LEU A 77 18.34 -0.03 -24.69
CA LEU A 77 18.82 0.80 -23.59
C LEU A 77 20.23 0.37 -23.16
N THR A 78 21.04 1.35 -22.77
CA THR A 78 22.30 1.09 -22.05
C THR A 78 22.04 0.46 -20.68
N ASP A 79 23.05 -0.10 -20.02
CA ASP A 79 22.84 -0.74 -18.71
C ASP A 79 22.36 0.25 -17.64
N GLU A 80 22.86 1.49 -17.67
CA GLU A 80 22.42 2.58 -16.78
C GLU A 80 20.96 2.98 -17.03
N GLU A 81 20.58 3.06 -18.31
CA GLU A 81 19.20 3.33 -18.72
C GLU A 81 18.27 2.18 -18.35
N LYS A 82 18.71 0.92 -18.52
CA LYS A 82 17.96 -0.27 -18.10
C LYS A 82 17.70 -0.27 -16.61
N PHE A 83 18.72 0.01 -15.80
CA PHE A 83 18.55 0.09 -14.35
C PHE A 83 17.47 1.12 -13.96
N SER A 84 17.52 2.31 -14.57
CA SER A 84 16.55 3.36 -14.31
C SER A 84 15.14 2.99 -14.80
N PHE A 85 15.03 2.42 -16.01
CA PHE A 85 13.74 2.01 -16.57
C PHE A 85 13.12 0.80 -15.86
N GLU A 86 13.92 -0.14 -15.36
CA GLU A 86 13.46 -1.24 -14.51
C GLU A 86 12.82 -0.70 -13.23
N ASN A 87 13.43 0.29 -12.58
CA ASN A 87 12.84 0.96 -11.41
C ASN A 87 11.50 1.64 -11.76
N TYR A 88 11.41 2.31 -12.91
CA TYR A 88 10.14 2.87 -13.41
C TYR A 88 9.05 1.79 -13.52
N VAL A 89 9.36 0.68 -14.19
CA VAL A 89 8.39 -0.41 -14.40
C VAL A 89 8.02 -1.08 -13.07
N GLU A 90 8.99 -1.38 -12.21
CA GLU A 90 8.76 -2.04 -10.93
C GLU A 90 7.86 -1.22 -10.01
N PHE A 91 8.10 0.09 -9.88
CA PHE A 91 7.25 0.96 -9.06
C PHE A 91 5.81 1.01 -9.57
N ARG A 92 5.58 0.98 -10.89
CA ARG A 92 4.22 0.87 -11.46
C ARG A 92 3.55 -0.45 -11.12
N ILE A 93 4.27 -1.56 -11.23
CA ILE A 93 3.77 -2.88 -10.84
C ILE A 93 3.39 -2.90 -9.37
N ARG A 94 4.22 -2.32 -8.49
CA ARG A 94 3.90 -2.17 -7.07
C ARG A 94 2.63 -1.38 -6.86
N PHE A 95 2.45 -0.25 -7.55
CA PHE A 95 1.22 0.55 -7.44
C PHE A 95 -0.02 -0.19 -7.91
N PHE A 96 0.07 -0.95 -9.00
CA PHE A 96 -1.03 -1.82 -9.42
C PHE A 96 -1.32 -2.86 -8.35
N SER A 97 -0.32 -3.62 -7.91
CA SER A 97 -0.48 -4.70 -6.93
C SER A 97 -1.06 -4.22 -5.59
N PHE A 98 -0.59 -3.08 -5.08
CA PHE A 98 -1.14 -2.50 -3.86
C PHE A 98 -2.52 -1.86 -4.06
N GLY A 99 -2.78 -1.28 -5.22
CA GLY A 99 -4.08 -0.74 -5.57
C GLY A 99 -5.17 -1.81 -5.53
N PHE A 100 -4.92 -3.02 -6.01
CA PHE A 100 -5.91 -4.11 -6.01
C PHE A 100 -6.39 -4.52 -4.61
N ASN A 101 -5.56 -4.36 -3.58
CA ASN A 101 -5.94 -4.70 -2.21
C ASN A 101 -6.87 -3.67 -1.55
N ILE A 102 -7.03 -2.49 -2.16
CA ILE A 102 -7.75 -1.34 -1.58
C ILE A 102 -8.94 -0.92 -2.44
N VAL A 103 -8.95 -1.31 -3.72
CA VAL A 103 -9.95 -0.87 -4.70
C VAL A 103 -11.28 -1.60 -4.51
N ASP A 104 -12.38 -0.84 -4.45
CA ASP A 104 -13.76 -1.37 -4.50
C ASP A 104 -13.90 -2.31 -5.72
N LYS A 105 -14.57 -3.45 -5.54
CA LYS A 105 -14.85 -4.42 -6.62
C LYS A 105 -15.41 -3.75 -7.88
N LYS A 106 -16.20 -2.67 -7.74
CA LYS A 106 -16.77 -1.90 -8.86
C LYS A 106 -15.72 -1.21 -9.73
N LEU A 107 -14.54 -0.93 -9.20
CA LEU A 107 -13.46 -0.19 -9.85
C LEU A 107 -12.36 -1.10 -10.43
N VAL A 108 -12.47 -2.42 -10.25
CA VAL A 108 -11.52 -3.42 -10.78
C VAL A 108 -11.38 -3.30 -12.30
N GLY A 109 -12.47 -3.04 -13.04
CA GLY A 109 -12.42 -2.86 -14.49
C GLY A 109 -11.53 -1.67 -14.91
N ALA A 110 -11.61 -0.55 -14.18
CA ALA A 110 -10.77 0.61 -14.43
C ALA A 110 -9.29 0.32 -14.10
N GLN A 111 -9.01 -0.42 -13.02
CA GLN A 111 -7.65 -0.83 -12.69
C GLN A 111 -7.06 -1.78 -13.75
N ASN A 112 -7.80 -2.79 -14.19
CA ASN A 112 -7.38 -3.67 -15.28
C ASN A 112 -7.08 -2.88 -16.55
N SER A 113 -7.91 -1.89 -16.91
CA SER A 113 -7.68 -1.02 -18.06
C SER A 113 -6.35 -0.24 -17.96
N ARG A 114 -6.02 0.29 -16.77
CA ARG A 114 -4.75 0.99 -16.54
C ARG A 114 -3.54 0.07 -16.63
N ILE A 115 -3.65 -1.17 -16.16
CA ILE A 115 -2.60 -2.19 -16.32
C ILE A 115 -2.42 -2.48 -17.80
N LYS A 116 -3.49 -2.83 -18.51
CA LYS A 116 -3.44 -3.12 -19.96
C LYS A 116 -2.80 -2.00 -20.76
N TYR A 117 -3.18 -0.76 -20.47
CA TYR A 117 -2.60 0.41 -21.12
C TYR A 117 -1.08 0.52 -20.88
N PHE A 118 -0.63 0.31 -19.64
CA PHE A 118 0.79 0.36 -19.30
C PHE A 118 1.60 -0.74 -20.00
N PHE A 119 1.05 -1.95 -20.10
CA PHE A 119 1.69 -3.09 -20.76
C PHE A 119 1.45 -3.15 -22.28
N ALA A 120 0.76 -2.17 -22.87
CA ALA A 120 0.61 -2.09 -24.33
C ALA A 120 1.98 -1.88 -25.01
N ASP A 121 2.86 -1.12 -24.35
CA ASP A 121 4.21 -0.83 -24.80
C ASP A 121 5.11 -2.09 -24.80
N ALA A 122 5.74 -2.38 -25.95
CA ALA A 122 6.56 -3.58 -26.14
C ALA A 122 7.79 -3.61 -25.21
N GLY A 123 8.42 -2.46 -24.98
CA GLY A 123 9.56 -2.35 -24.08
C GLY A 123 9.19 -2.55 -22.61
N VAL A 124 8.01 -2.10 -22.18
CA VAL A 124 7.50 -2.38 -20.82
C VAL A 124 7.29 -3.88 -20.63
N ARG A 125 6.68 -4.57 -21.59
CA ARG A 125 6.52 -6.04 -21.55
C ARG A 125 7.85 -6.77 -21.49
N SER A 126 8.80 -6.40 -22.36
CA SER A 126 10.13 -7.01 -22.40
C SER A 126 10.88 -6.83 -21.07
N CYS A 127 10.79 -5.63 -20.48
CA CYS A 127 11.36 -5.33 -19.17
C CYS A 127 10.72 -6.19 -18.06
N TYR A 128 9.38 -6.28 -18.04
CA TYR A 128 8.65 -7.12 -17.09
C TYR A 128 8.99 -8.60 -17.23
N GLU A 129 8.99 -9.14 -18.45
CA GLU A 129 9.31 -10.55 -18.71
C GLU A 129 10.73 -10.89 -18.23
N LYS A 130 11.70 -10.01 -18.48
CA LYS A 130 13.07 -10.16 -17.96
C LYS A 130 13.06 -10.20 -16.43
N MET A 131 12.48 -9.19 -15.78
CA MET A 131 12.44 -9.11 -14.31
C MET A 131 11.71 -10.29 -13.67
N ASN A 132 10.63 -10.76 -14.30
CA ASN A 132 9.86 -11.91 -13.83
C ASN A 132 10.67 -13.20 -13.95
N LYS A 133 11.34 -13.42 -15.10
CA LYS A 133 12.24 -14.57 -15.33
C LYS A 133 13.42 -14.60 -14.36
N GLU A 134 13.95 -13.44 -13.98
CA GLU A 134 15.03 -13.29 -13.00
C GLU A 134 14.55 -13.44 -11.54
N GLY A 135 13.25 -13.64 -11.30
CA GLY A 135 12.69 -13.78 -9.95
C GLY A 135 12.64 -12.46 -9.16
N ARG A 136 12.71 -11.31 -9.84
CA ARG A 136 12.66 -9.98 -9.23
C ARG A 136 11.23 -9.48 -8.98
N ILE A 137 10.25 -10.12 -9.61
CA ILE A 137 8.83 -9.84 -9.38
C ILE A 137 8.25 -10.93 -8.46
N PRO A 138 7.76 -10.57 -7.26
CA PRO A 138 7.05 -11.50 -6.39
C PRO A 138 5.82 -12.12 -7.07
N PRO A 139 5.52 -13.42 -6.84
CA PRO A 139 4.37 -14.10 -7.46
C PRO A 139 3.03 -13.38 -7.27
N LEU A 140 2.81 -12.79 -6.09
CA LEU A 140 1.59 -12.04 -5.80
C LEU A 140 1.41 -10.83 -6.75
N TRP A 141 2.51 -10.19 -7.15
CA TRP A 141 2.46 -9.04 -8.06
C TRP A 141 2.24 -9.50 -9.49
N SER A 142 2.95 -10.56 -9.92
CA SER A 142 2.78 -11.11 -11.26
C SER A 142 1.36 -11.62 -11.48
N GLU A 143 0.74 -12.28 -10.51
CA GLU A 143 -0.67 -12.72 -10.60
C GLU A 143 -1.65 -11.57 -10.84
N VAL A 144 -1.43 -10.40 -10.23
CA VAL A 144 -2.26 -9.20 -10.46
C VAL A 144 -2.08 -8.69 -11.88
N ILE A 145 -0.84 -8.66 -12.38
CA ILE A 145 -0.54 -8.22 -13.74
C ILE A 145 -1.13 -9.20 -14.75
N GLU A 146 -0.84 -10.49 -14.63
CA GLU A 146 -1.24 -11.57 -15.55
C GLU A 146 -2.76 -11.76 -15.61
N ARG A 147 -3.48 -11.51 -14.51
CA ARG A 147 -4.95 -11.50 -14.54
C ARG A 147 -5.51 -10.36 -15.39
N ALA A 148 -4.76 -9.27 -15.48
CA ALA A 148 -5.21 -8.05 -16.13
C ALA A 148 -4.77 -7.95 -17.59
N ILE A 149 -3.64 -8.52 -18.02
CA ILE A 149 -3.14 -8.45 -19.41
C ILE A 149 -3.67 -9.54 -20.32
#